data_AF-A0A1Y4AV51-F1
#
_entry.id   AF-A0A1Y4AV51-F1
#
_cell.length_a   1.000
_cell.length_b   1.000
_cell.length_c   1.000
_cell.angle_alpha   90.00
_cell.angle_beta   90.00
_cell.angle_gamma   90.00
#
_symmetry.space_group_name_H-M   'P 1'
#
loop_
_entity.id
_entity.type
_entity.pdbx_description
1 polymer ?
#
loop_
_entity_poly.entity_id
_entity_poly.type
_entity_poly.pdbx_seq_one_letter_code
_entity_poly.pdbx_strand_id
1 'polypeptide(L)'
;MEKQKKNQLSYFGKILLWSIGIATVLSVILSACCDAIFVLNENQLLYLFSAMAQVIGGVFGLTLTAYVFFVDKFKESTKDDDTLYDATTAILNRYFHILILIAITCGLIILLCMIGIIDLHNWMAIYPFVINESLFLFLIGITAILTFGTMLLDPGKLDKEIKKMKKSAEKYYQSTASASGDFREFLKTYNLLERVIIDFAQECMKDQNSYRYNYKPQIIQSLKVLGLNEIVNGSLLNEINELRMYRNGLVHGVDFDVTQDVCDRISEIYDALTHAFDVFKNYGRNSEEWTAAIKKVYNLSR
;
A
#
# COMPACT_ATOMS: atom_id res chain seq x y z
N MET A 1 4.43 -15.55 -12.21
CA MET A 1 4.41 -14.81 -10.93
C MET A 1 3.22 -13.83 -10.88
N GLU A 2 2.01 -14.31 -11.14
CA GLU A 2 0.81 -13.47 -11.38
C GLU A 2 -0.33 -13.71 -10.38
N LYS A 3 -0.15 -14.61 -9.40
CA LYS A 3 -1.23 -15.10 -8.53
C LYS A 3 -1.31 -14.46 -7.15
N GLN A 4 -0.38 -13.58 -6.76
CA GLN A 4 -0.38 -12.95 -5.42
C GLN A 4 -0.89 -11.50 -5.38
N LYS A 5 -1.30 -10.92 -6.52
CA LYS A 5 -1.83 -9.54 -6.56
C LYS A 5 -3.32 -9.41 -6.23
N LYS A 6 -4.02 -10.52 -5.92
CA LYS A 6 -5.49 -10.59 -6.07
C LYS A 6 -6.34 -10.56 -4.80
N ASN A 7 -5.85 -10.18 -3.62
CA ASN A 7 -6.72 -10.21 -2.43
C ASN A 7 -6.40 -9.25 -1.28
N GLN A 8 -6.03 -8.00 -1.59
CA GLN A 8 -5.84 -6.94 -0.59
C GLN A 8 -6.99 -5.92 -0.59
N LEU A 9 -8.22 -6.34 -0.90
CA LEU A 9 -9.35 -5.59 -0.36
C LEU A 9 -9.38 -5.91 1.14
N SER A 10 -8.99 -4.92 1.95
CA SER A 10 -9.10 -4.94 3.42
C SER A 10 -10.39 -5.65 3.83
N TYR A 11 -10.35 -6.49 4.87
CA TYR A 11 -11.55 -7.14 5.43
C TYR A 11 -12.74 -6.17 5.55
N PHE A 12 -12.46 -4.92 5.92
CA PHE A 12 -13.40 -3.81 5.92
C PHE A 12 -14.05 -3.53 4.54
N GLY A 13 -13.28 -3.42 3.46
CA GLY A 13 -13.83 -3.19 2.12
C GLY A 13 -14.66 -4.37 1.62
N LYS A 14 -14.30 -5.60 1.98
CA LYS A 14 -15.14 -6.78 1.69
C LYS A 14 -16.47 -6.70 2.44
N ILE A 15 -16.43 -6.38 3.73
CA ILE A 15 -17.65 -6.18 4.54
C ILE A 15 -18.51 -5.07 3.94
N LEU A 16 -17.91 -3.95 3.53
CA LEU A 16 -18.66 -2.85 2.91
C LEU A 16 -19.38 -3.31 1.64
N LEU A 17 -18.69 -4.00 0.72
CA LEU A 17 -19.31 -4.53 -0.51
C LEU A 17 -20.42 -5.53 -0.21
N TRP A 18 -20.22 -6.44 0.75
CA TRP A 18 -21.26 -7.36 1.19
C TRP A 18 -22.45 -6.64 1.81
N SER A 19 -22.22 -5.61 2.62
CA SER A 19 -23.29 -4.81 3.23
C SER A 19 -24.12 -4.06 2.20
N ILE A 20 -23.49 -3.52 1.15
CA ILE A 20 -24.16 -2.90 0.00
C ILE A 20 -25.02 -3.96 -0.72
N GLY A 21 -24.45 -5.12 -1.05
CA GLY A 21 -25.21 -6.17 -1.74
C GLY A 21 -26.41 -6.69 -0.93
N ILE A 22 -26.25 -6.86 0.38
CA ILE A 22 -27.34 -7.26 1.28
C ILE A 22 -28.41 -6.16 1.34
N ALA A 23 -28.01 -4.89 1.44
CA ALA A 23 -28.92 -3.75 1.41
C ALA A 23 -29.75 -3.74 0.12
N THR A 24 -29.11 -3.89 -1.05
CA THR A 24 -29.82 -3.92 -2.33
C THR A 24 -30.82 -5.07 -2.41
N VAL A 25 -30.46 -6.27 -1.95
CA VAL A 25 -31.39 -7.42 -1.91
C VAL A 25 -32.57 -7.13 -0.98
N LEU A 26 -32.31 -6.57 0.21
CA LEU A 26 -33.37 -6.17 1.14
C LEU A 26 -34.28 -5.11 0.54
N SER A 27 -33.74 -4.09 -0.14
CA SER A 27 -34.51 -3.05 -0.83
C SER A 27 -35.43 -3.63 -1.90
N VAL A 28 -34.96 -4.62 -2.68
CA VAL A 28 -35.78 -5.31 -3.69
C VAL A 28 -36.90 -6.11 -3.02
N ILE A 29 -36.61 -6.88 -1.98
CA ILE A 29 -37.61 -7.67 -1.26
C ILE A 29 -38.67 -6.76 -0.63
N LEU A 30 -38.24 -5.68 0.02
CA LEU A 30 -39.13 -4.70 0.63
C LEU A 30 -40.00 -4.00 -0.41
N SER A 31 -39.43 -3.60 -1.54
CA SER A 31 -40.20 -3.00 -2.64
C SER A 31 -41.19 -3.97 -3.30
N ALA A 32 -40.95 -5.28 -3.22
CA ALA A 32 -41.84 -6.30 -3.79
C ALA A 32 -42.92 -6.78 -2.81
N CYS A 33 -42.65 -6.77 -1.50
CA CYS A 33 -43.55 -7.30 -0.46
C CYS A 33 -44.32 -6.22 0.31
N CYS A 34 -43.87 -4.96 0.31
CA CYS A 34 -44.46 -3.89 1.11
C CYS A 34 -44.51 -2.57 0.31
N ASP A 35 -45.58 -1.80 0.49
CA ASP A 35 -45.50 -0.35 0.27
C ASP A 35 -44.46 0.23 1.24
N ALA A 36 -43.80 1.33 0.84
CA ALA A 36 -42.68 1.93 1.56
C ALA A 36 -42.88 1.91 3.09
N ILE A 37 -41.85 1.45 3.84
CA ILE A 37 -41.90 1.29 5.32
C ILE A 37 -42.35 2.58 6.02
N PHE A 38 -42.07 3.73 5.38
CA PHE A 38 -42.54 5.04 5.82
C PHE A 38 -43.36 5.69 4.71
N VAL A 39 -44.63 5.94 4.99
CA VAL A 39 -45.49 6.80 4.15
C VAL A 39 -45.14 8.26 4.50
N LEU A 40 -44.28 8.85 3.69
CA LEU A 40 -43.84 10.24 3.83
C LEU A 40 -44.58 11.13 2.81
N ASN A 41 -44.88 12.37 3.21
CA ASN A 41 -45.38 13.38 2.29
C ASN A 41 -44.26 13.86 1.34
N GLU A 42 -44.63 14.39 0.19
CA GLU A 42 -43.72 14.89 -0.87
C GLU A 42 -42.65 15.84 -0.32
N ASN A 43 -43.06 16.84 0.48
CA ASN A 43 -42.16 17.78 1.12
C ASN A 43 -41.15 17.08 2.04
N GLN A 44 -41.61 16.12 2.85
CA GLN A 44 -40.75 15.38 3.78
C GLN A 44 -39.71 14.55 3.02
N LEU A 45 -40.10 14.01 1.87
CA LEU A 45 -39.21 13.21 1.06
C LEU A 45 -38.16 14.05 0.33
N LEU A 46 -38.55 15.23 -0.17
CA LEU A 46 -37.61 16.20 -0.73
C LEU A 46 -36.56 16.61 0.32
N TYR A 47 -37.00 16.91 1.55
CA TYR A 47 -36.09 17.21 2.65
C TYR A 47 -35.18 16.02 2.99
N LEU A 48 -35.71 14.80 3.00
CA LEU A 48 -34.95 13.59 3.31
C LEU A 48 -33.80 13.38 2.30
N PHE A 49 -34.10 13.36 0.99
CA PHE A 49 -33.09 13.16 -0.04
C PHE A 49 -32.04 14.28 -0.07
N SER A 50 -32.49 15.54 0.07
CA SER A 50 -31.59 16.69 0.11
C SER A 50 -30.66 16.64 1.33
N ALA A 51 -31.20 16.37 2.52
CA ALA A 51 -30.42 16.27 3.74
C ALA A 51 -29.42 15.11 3.70
N MET A 52 -29.81 13.93 3.22
CA MET A 52 -28.91 12.78 3.09
C MET A 52 -27.71 13.10 2.18
N ALA A 53 -27.97 13.69 1.00
CA ALA A 53 -26.93 14.07 0.05
C ALA A 53 -25.96 15.12 0.63
N GLN A 54 -26.48 16.12 1.35
CA GLN A 54 -25.67 17.16 1.98
C GLN A 54 -24.82 16.61 3.14
N VAL A 55 -25.42 15.81 4.02
CA VAL A 55 -24.72 15.24 5.17
C VAL A 55 -23.62 14.27 4.72
N ILE A 56 -23.92 13.36 3.77
CA ILE A 56 -22.91 12.41 3.28
C ILE A 56 -21.76 13.13 2.57
N GLY A 57 -22.07 14.14 1.76
CA GLY A 57 -21.07 14.96 1.08
C GLY A 57 -20.19 15.76 2.05
N GLY A 58 -20.80 16.40 3.06
CA GLY A 58 -20.09 17.18 4.07
C GLY A 58 -19.17 16.32 4.94
N VAL A 59 -19.67 15.21 5.47
CA VAL A 59 -18.89 14.31 6.33
C VAL A 59 -17.76 13.64 5.54
N PHE A 60 -18.00 13.29 4.27
CA PHE A 60 -16.95 12.78 3.39
C PHE A 60 -15.86 13.83 3.11
N GLY A 61 -16.25 15.09 2.84
CA GLY A 61 -15.30 16.20 2.64
C GLY A 61 -14.38 16.41 3.85
N LEU A 62 -14.94 16.44 5.06
CA LEU A 62 -14.16 16.51 6.30
C LEU A 62 -13.21 15.32 6.48
N THR A 63 -13.67 14.12 6.12
CA THR A 63 -12.87 12.89 6.21
C THR A 63 -11.70 12.92 5.23
N LEU A 64 -11.91 13.42 4.01
CA LEU A 64 -10.84 13.59 3.02
C LEU A 64 -9.77 14.57 3.54
N THR A 65 -10.19 15.71 4.09
CA THR A 65 -9.28 16.69 4.69
C THR A 65 -8.48 16.07 5.85
N ALA A 66 -9.16 15.37 6.77
CA ALA A 66 -8.51 14.69 7.90
C ALA A 66 -7.49 13.63 7.42
N TYR A 67 -7.83 12.88 6.38
CA TYR A 67 -6.94 11.90 5.78
C TYR A 67 -5.67 12.54 5.22
N VAL A 68 -5.76 13.65 4.49
CA VAL A 68 -4.60 14.35 3.94
C VAL A 68 -3.65 14.79 5.06
N PHE A 69 -4.16 15.41 6.12
CA PHE A 69 -3.33 15.78 7.29
C PHE A 69 -2.73 14.57 8.01
N PHE A 70 -3.50 13.48 8.12
CA PHE A 70 -3.01 12.25 8.70
C PHE A 70 -1.84 11.68 7.91
N VAL A 71 -1.93 11.62 6.57
CA VAL A 71 -0.87 11.10 5.71
C VAL A 71 0.45 11.84 5.94
N ASP A 72 0.40 13.16 6.00
CA ASP A 72 1.61 13.98 6.17
C ASP A 72 2.21 13.78 7.56
N LYS A 73 1.40 13.87 8.62
CA LYS A 73 1.87 13.62 10.00
C LYS A 73 2.37 12.19 10.22
N PHE A 74 1.73 11.22 9.59
CA PHE A 74 2.08 9.81 9.74
C PHE A 74 3.42 9.52 9.07
N LYS A 75 3.67 10.06 7.88
CA LYS A 75 4.99 9.99 7.23
C LYS A 75 6.05 10.73 8.06
N GLU A 76 5.75 11.92 8.55
CA GLU A 76 6.70 12.69 9.38
C GLU A 76 7.12 11.90 10.64
N SER A 77 6.16 11.25 11.29
CA SER A 77 6.40 10.45 12.51
C SER A 77 7.25 9.19 12.28
N THR A 78 7.37 8.73 11.03
CA THR A 78 8.17 7.53 10.67
C THR A 78 9.35 7.86 9.77
N LYS A 79 9.72 9.15 9.62
CA LYS A 79 10.78 9.59 8.71
C LYS A 79 12.17 9.16 9.16
N ASP A 80 12.39 9.06 10.46
CA ASP A 80 13.71 8.76 11.03
C ASP A 80 14.00 7.24 11.09
N ASP A 81 13.02 6.40 10.75
CA ASP A 81 13.16 4.94 10.73
C ASP A 81 12.85 4.38 9.34
N ASP A 82 13.92 4.19 8.56
CA ASP A 82 13.88 3.60 7.22
C ASP A 82 13.25 2.19 7.20
N THR A 83 13.24 1.48 8.34
CA THR A 83 12.62 0.16 8.45
C THR A 83 11.10 0.22 8.48
N LEU A 84 10.54 1.34 8.97
CA LEU A 84 9.11 1.58 9.03
C LEU A 84 8.56 2.11 7.71
N TYR A 85 9.40 2.57 6.80
CA TYR A 85 8.97 3.15 5.51
C TYR A 85 8.03 2.22 4.73
N ASP A 86 8.39 0.93 4.60
CA ASP A 86 7.58 -0.04 3.86
C ASP A 86 6.24 -0.29 4.57
N ALA A 87 6.29 -0.35 5.90
CA ALA A 87 5.11 -0.56 6.71
C ALA A 87 4.14 0.60 6.62
N THR A 88 4.65 1.81 6.80
CA THR A 88 3.93 3.05 6.62
C THR A 88 3.31 3.15 5.23
N THR A 89 4.09 2.88 4.18
CA THR A 89 3.60 2.95 2.80
C THR A 89 2.50 1.92 2.51
N ALA A 90 2.63 0.69 3.03
CA ALA A 90 1.61 -0.34 2.88
C ALA A 90 0.29 0.04 3.58
N ILE A 91 0.36 0.58 4.80
CA ILE A 91 -0.80 1.05 5.57
C ILE A 91 -1.50 2.21 4.83
N LEU A 92 -0.72 3.21 4.41
CA LEU A 92 -1.22 4.38 3.68
C LEU A 92 -1.93 3.96 2.38
N ASN A 93 -1.32 3.07 1.60
CA ASN A 93 -1.95 2.54 0.40
C ASN A 93 -3.26 1.80 0.71
N ARG A 94 -3.30 1.00 1.78
CA ARG A 94 -4.53 0.31 2.19
C ARG A 94 -5.64 1.29 2.56
N TYR A 95 -5.34 2.34 3.33
CA TYR A 95 -6.31 3.36 3.68
C TYR A 95 -6.76 4.19 2.48
N PHE A 96 -5.87 4.49 1.55
CA PHE A 96 -6.22 5.17 0.30
C PHE A 96 -7.25 4.38 -0.52
N HIS A 97 -7.07 3.06 -0.67
CA HIS A 97 -8.04 2.22 -1.39
C HIS A 97 -9.40 2.16 -0.69
N ILE A 98 -9.42 2.12 0.65
CA ILE A 98 -10.66 2.17 1.42
C ILE A 98 -11.35 3.53 1.24
N LEU A 99 -10.59 4.63 1.23
CA LEU A 99 -11.12 5.97 1.02
C LEU A 99 -11.73 6.12 -0.38
N ILE A 100 -11.10 5.59 -1.43
CA ILE A 100 -11.67 5.55 -2.79
C ILE A 100 -13.00 4.79 -2.79
N LEU A 101 -13.06 3.65 -2.13
CA LEU A 101 -14.29 2.86 -2.07
C LEU A 101 -15.42 3.65 -1.39
N ILE A 102 -15.14 4.30 -0.26
CA ILE A 102 -16.08 5.19 0.43
C ILE A 102 -16.52 6.34 -0.49
N ALA A 103 -15.59 6.95 -1.23
CA ALA A 103 -15.88 8.03 -2.16
C ALA A 103 -16.88 7.61 -3.25
N ILE A 104 -16.67 6.42 -3.85
CA ILE A 104 -17.58 5.85 -4.84
C ILE A 104 -18.96 5.61 -4.22
N THR A 105 -19.02 5.03 -3.02
CA THR A 105 -20.29 4.81 -2.31
C THR A 105 -21.02 6.12 -2.02
N CYS A 106 -20.32 7.16 -1.56
CA CYS A 106 -20.89 8.50 -1.36
C CYS A 106 -21.44 9.09 -2.66
N GLY A 107 -20.70 8.96 -3.76
CA GLY A 107 -21.15 9.39 -5.09
C GLY A 107 -22.43 8.67 -5.53
N LEU A 108 -22.51 7.36 -5.33
CA LEU A 108 -23.71 6.57 -5.61
C LEU A 108 -24.92 7.01 -4.77
N ILE A 109 -24.72 7.27 -3.47
CA ILE A 109 -25.78 7.77 -2.58
C ILE A 109 -26.31 9.12 -3.09
N ILE A 110 -25.43 10.05 -3.47
CA ILE A 110 -25.83 11.37 -3.97
C ILE A 110 -26.61 11.22 -5.29
N LEU A 111 -26.14 10.38 -6.21
CA LEU A 111 -26.84 10.11 -7.47
C LEU A 111 -28.22 9.49 -7.25
N LEU A 112 -28.33 8.52 -6.32
CA LEU A 112 -29.61 7.91 -5.95
C LEU A 112 -30.56 8.92 -5.30
N CYS A 113 -30.05 9.81 -4.45
CA CYS A 113 -30.85 10.91 -3.89
C CYS A 113 -31.37 11.85 -4.99
N MET A 114 -30.54 12.14 -5.99
CA MET A 114 -30.94 12.97 -7.14
C MET A 114 -32.03 12.26 -7.98
N ILE A 115 -31.86 10.95 -8.25
CA ILE A 115 -32.88 10.13 -8.92
C ILE A 115 -34.18 10.11 -8.09
N GLY A 116 -34.09 9.97 -6.77
CA GLY A 116 -35.24 9.98 -5.88
C GLY A 116 -36.03 11.30 -5.92
N ILE A 117 -35.35 12.44 -6.02
CA ILE A 117 -36.00 13.75 -6.19
C ILE A 117 -36.68 13.86 -7.56
N ILE A 118 -36.05 13.35 -8.63
CA ILE A 118 -36.64 13.36 -9.97
C ILE A 118 -37.88 12.45 -10.04
N ASP A 119 -37.80 11.28 -9.43
CA ASP A 119 -38.88 10.28 -9.45
C ASP A 119 -40.10 10.69 -8.61
N LEU A 120 -39.87 11.52 -7.58
CA LEU A 120 -40.93 12.15 -6.78
C LEU A 120 -41.99 12.85 -7.64
N HIS A 121 -41.57 13.43 -8.76
CA HIS A 121 -42.45 14.17 -9.66
C HIS A 121 -43.39 13.26 -10.47
N ASN A 122 -42.97 12.02 -10.77
CA ASN A 122 -43.69 11.11 -11.67
C ASN A 122 -44.34 9.91 -10.97
N TRP A 123 -44.12 9.70 -9.67
CA TRP A 123 -44.68 8.58 -8.89
C TRP A 123 -44.52 7.22 -9.63
N MET A 124 -43.33 6.95 -10.17
CA MET A 124 -43.11 5.69 -10.89
C MET A 124 -43.09 4.49 -9.95
N ALA A 125 -43.37 3.30 -10.49
CA ALA A 125 -43.39 2.04 -9.73
C ALA A 125 -42.05 1.69 -9.04
N ILE A 126 -40.95 2.34 -9.40
CA ILE A 126 -39.62 2.16 -8.81
C ILE A 126 -39.40 2.98 -7.53
N TYR A 127 -40.31 3.89 -7.20
CA TYR A 127 -40.19 4.82 -6.08
C TYR A 127 -39.89 4.15 -4.71
N PRO A 128 -40.61 3.08 -4.30
CA PRO A 128 -40.35 2.43 -3.01
C PRO A 128 -38.95 1.82 -2.95
N PHE A 129 -38.45 1.31 -4.06
CA PHE A 129 -37.09 0.78 -4.17
C PHE A 129 -36.05 1.89 -4.00
N VAL A 130 -36.21 3.02 -4.70
CA VAL A 130 -35.24 4.13 -4.67
C VAL A 130 -35.11 4.72 -3.26
N ILE A 131 -36.22 4.86 -2.52
CA ILE A 131 -36.20 5.35 -1.12
C ILE A 131 -35.46 4.39 -0.21
N ASN A 132 -35.87 3.12 -0.21
CA ASN A 132 -35.29 2.10 0.66
C ASN A 132 -33.79 1.97 0.40
N GLU A 133 -33.40 1.91 -0.87
CA GLU A 133 -32.00 1.79 -1.25
C GLU A 133 -31.18 3.01 -0.84
N SER A 134 -31.69 4.22 -1.07
CA SER A 134 -31.00 5.45 -0.69
C SER A 134 -30.79 5.53 0.83
N LEU A 135 -31.81 5.14 1.61
CA LEU A 135 -31.76 5.15 3.07
C LEU A 135 -30.75 4.13 3.61
N PHE A 136 -30.78 2.88 3.11
CA PHE A 136 -29.82 1.87 3.55
C PHE A 136 -28.39 2.23 3.18
N LEU A 137 -28.15 2.68 1.94
CA LEU A 137 -26.82 3.10 1.52
C LEU A 137 -26.34 4.32 2.30
N PHE A 138 -27.22 5.27 2.64
CA PHE A 138 -26.88 6.39 3.49
C PHE A 138 -26.40 5.94 4.89
N LEU A 139 -27.14 5.04 5.55
CA LEU A 139 -26.76 4.51 6.86
C LEU A 139 -25.44 3.73 6.81
N ILE A 140 -25.26 2.90 5.77
CA ILE A 140 -24.00 2.18 5.53
C ILE A 140 -22.86 3.16 5.29
N GLY A 141 -23.08 4.20 4.48
CA GLY A 141 -22.09 5.22 4.15
C GLY A 141 -21.62 6.00 5.38
N ILE A 142 -22.55 6.48 6.22
CA ILE A 142 -22.21 7.15 7.48
C ILE A 142 -21.44 6.22 8.41
N THR A 143 -21.91 4.98 8.59
CA THR A 143 -21.23 4.00 9.44
C THR A 143 -19.82 3.68 8.93
N ALA A 144 -19.65 3.59 7.61
CA ALA A 144 -18.37 3.34 6.98
C ALA A 144 -17.39 4.51 7.18
N ILE A 145 -17.85 5.76 7.03
CA ILE A 145 -17.03 6.94 7.27
C ILE A 145 -16.61 7.04 8.74
N LEU A 146 -17.54 6.86 9.68
CA LEU A 146 -17.23 6.87 11.11
C LEU A 146 -16.23 5.77 11.47
N THR A 147 -16.44 4.55 10.98
CA THR A 147 -15.52 3.44 11.20
C THR A 147 -14.13 3.75 10.62
N PHE A 148 -14.06 4.30 9.40
CA PHE A 148 -12.81 4.71 8.79
C PHE A 148 -12.08 5.79 9.62
N GLY A 149 -12.81 6.77 10.15
CA GLY A 149 -12.28 7.77 11.09
C GLY A 149 -11.66 7.12 12.33
N THR A 150 -12.34 6.16 12.95
CA THR A 150 -11.76 5.40 14.07
C THR A 150 -10.54 4.57 13.64
N MET A 151 -10.51 4.08 12.40
CA MET A 151 -9.36 3.35 11.89
C MET A 151 -8.13 4.23 11.69
N LEU A 152 -8.33 5.48 11.26
CA LEU A 152 -7.26 6.46 11.08
C LEU A 152 -6.71 6.93 12.42
N LEU A 153 -7.55 7.05 13.44
CA LEU A 153 -7.16 7.55 14.76
C LEU A 153 -6.60 6.48 15.70
N ASP A 154 -6.58 5.20 15.32
CA ASP A 154 -6.10 4.09 16.17
C ASP A 154 -4.56 4.05 16.21
N PRO A 155 -3.91 4.50 17.31
CA PRO A 155 -2.45 4.56 17.39
C PRO A 155 -1.80 3.17 17.41
N GLY A 156 -2.53 2.10 17.78
CA GLY A 156 -2.00 0.75 17.90
C GLY A 156 -2.03 -0.07 16.59
N LYS A 157 -2.55 0.48 15.49
CA LYS A 157 -2.59 -0.22 14.19
C LYS A 157 -1.26 -0.25 13.45
N LEU A 158 -0.44 0.78 13.63
CA LEU A 158 0.91 0.82 13.04
C LEU A 158 1.75 -0.36 13.57
N ASP A 159 1.82 -0.54 14.90
CA ASP A 159 2.51 -1.67 15.54
C ASP A 159 1.99 -3.04 15.10
N LYS A 160 0.68 -3.16 14.87
CA LYS A 160 0.06 -4.41 14.41
C LYS A 160 0.44 -4.75 12.97
N GLU A 161 0.47 -3.78 12.06
CA GLU A 161 0.88 -4.04 10.67
C GLU A 161 2.39 -4.24 10.56
N ILE A 162 3.23 -3.57 11.36
CA ILE A 162 4.66 -3.88 11.48
C ILE A 162 4.86 -5.35 11.85
N LYS A 163 4.17 -5.83 12.90
CA LYS A 163 4.20 -7.25 13.32
C LYS A 163 3.69 -8.21 12.23
N LYS A 164 2.78 -7.77 11.37
CA LYS A 164 2.22 -8.59 10.29
C LYS A 164 3.15 -8.68 9.08
N MET A 165 3.79 -7.58 8.68
CA MET A 165 4.84 -7.59 7.66
C MET A 165 6.03 -8.43 8.09
N LYS A 166 6.40 -8.34 9.37
CA LYS A 166 7.37 -9.25 10.00
C LYS A 166 6.99 -10.72 9.76
N LYS A 167 5.76 -11.12 10.12
CA LYS A 167 5.27 -12.50 9.94
C LYS A 167 5.21 -12.96 8.48
N SER A 168 4.97 -12.07 7.52
CA SER A 168 5.00 -12.42 6.09
C SER A 168 6.41 -12.62 5.54
N ALA A 169 7.37 -11.82 6.00
CA ALA A 169 8.78 -12.00 5.65
C ALA A 169 9.31 -13.32 6.24
N GLU A 170 8.99 -13.62 7.51
CA GLU A 170 9.29 -14.91 8.16
C GLU A 170 8.81 -16.11 7.32
N LYS A 171 7.59 -16.04 6.77
CA LYS A 171 7.02 -17.12 5.94
C LYS A 171 7.70 -17.28 4.58
N TYR A 172 8.28 -16.22 4.01
CA TYR A 172 8.98 -16.27 2.72
C TYR A 172 10.34 -16.95 2.84
N TYR A 173 11.03 -16.78 3.98
CA TYR A 173 12.36 -17.34 4.24
C TYR A 173 12.35 -18.64 5.06
N GLN A 174 11.18 -19.11 5.53
CA GLN A 174 11.04 -20.48 6.04
C GLN A 174 11.15 -21.50 4.90
N SER A 175 12.38 -21.80 4.48
CA SER A 175 12.70 -23.04 3.78
C SER A 175 12.95 -24.14 4.80
N THR A 176 12.31 -25.28 4.57
CA THR A 176 12.56 -26.55 5.24
C THR A 176 14.06 -26.86 5.28
N ALA A 177 14.62 -26.95 6.49
CA ALA A 177 15.87 -27.65 6.82
C ALA A 177 17.16 -27.17 6.11
N SER A 178 17.50 -25.88 6.20
CA SER A 178 18.88 -25.41 5.94
C SER A 178 19.59 -25.04 7.25
N ALA A 179 20.92 -25.23 7.29
CA ALA A 179 21.76 -24.95 8.46
C ALA A 179 21.69 -23.47 8.91
N SER A 180 21.79 -23.25 10.23
CA SER A 180 21.89 -21.91 10.84
C SER A 180 23.22 -21.24 10.46
N GLY A 181 23.16 -20.14 9.74
CA GLY A 181 24.27 -19.22 9.47
C GLY A 181 24.38 -18.10 10.52
N ASP A 182 25.51 -17.37 10.51
CA ASP A 182 25.79 -16.30 11.48
C ASP A 182 25.05 -14.99 11.14
N PHE A 183 24.10 -14.62 12.00
CA PHE A 183 23.35 -13.37 11.91
C PHE A 183 24.25 -12.11 11.89
N ARG A 184 25.36 -12.11 12.65
CA ARG A 184 26.27 -10.96 12.69
C ARG A 184 26.99 -10.79 11.36
N GLU A 185 27.38 -11.90 10.75
CA GLU A 185 28.01 -11.91 9.43
C GLU A 185 27.05 -11.42 8.35
N PHE A 186 25.79 -11.90 8.36
CA PHE A 186 24.75 -11.39 7.47
C PHE A 186 24.56 -9.87 7.57
N LEU A 187 24.38 -9.34 8.79
CA LEU A 187 24.19 -7.91 9.00
C LEU A 187 25.41 -7.10 8.53
N LYS A 188 26.61 -7.61 8.78
CA LYS A 188 27.85 -6.95 8.36
C LYS A 188 27.94 -6.89 6.83
N THR A 189 27.71 -8.00 6.14
CA THR A 189 27.75 -8.08 4.68
C THR A 189 26.65 -7.23 4.05
N TYR A 190 25.45 -7.21 4.64
CA TYR A 190 24.37 -6.33 4.20
C TYR A 190 24.75 -4.86 4.28
N ASN A 191 25.30 -4.41 5.42
CA ASN A 191 25.68 -3.01 5.59
C ASN A 191 26.80 -2.60 4.61
N LEU A 192 27.71 -3.53 4.27
CA LEU A 192 28.73 -3.29 3.24
C LEU A 192 28.11 -3.18 1.85
N LEU A 193 27.18 -4.07 1.50
CA LEU A 193 26.42 -4.02 0.25
C LEU A 193 25.64 -2.70 0.11
N GLU A 194 24.95 -2.28 1.17
CA GLU A 194 24.23 -1.01 1.19
C GLU A 194 25.16 0.17 0.90
N ARG A 195 26.34 0.20 1.53
CA ARG A 195 27.34 1.25 1.29
C ARG A 195 27.82 1.26 -0.16
N VAL A 196 28.17 0.09 -0.72
CA VAL A 196 28.60 -0.02 -2.13
C VAL A 196 27.51 0.46 -3.08
N ILE A 197 26.24 0.10 -2.85
CA ILE A 197 25.11 0.56 -3.67
C ILE A 197 24.98 2.09 -3.62
N ILE A 198 25.10 2.69 -2.44
CA ILE A 198 25.00 4.14 -2.26
C ILE A 198 26.16 4.85 -2.96
N ASP A 199 27.40 4.40 -2.72
CA ASP A 199 28.59 4.99 -3.32
C ASP A 199 28.59 4.87 -4.85
N PHE A 200 28.16 3.72 -5.37
CA PHE A 200 28.06 3.49 -6.80
C PHE A 200 27.01 4.39 -7.45
N ALA A 201 25.84 4.54 -6.83
CA ALA A 201 24.83 5.46 -7.30
C ALA A 201 25.33 6.91 -7.29
N GLN A 202 26.03 7.34 -6.23
CA GLN A 202 26.61 8.69 -6.15
C GLN A 202 27.63 8.96 -7.25
N GLU A 203 28.54 8.02 -7.50
CA GLU A 203 29.53 8.14 -8.59
C GLU A 203 28.87 8.23 -9.97
N CYS A 204 27.81 7.44 -10.20
CA CYS A 204 27.04 7.50 -11.44
C CYS A 204 26.28 8.83 -11.61
N MET A 205 26.11 9.61 -10.54
CA MET A 205 25.33 10.85 -10.50
C MET A 205 26.17 12.13 -10.43
N LYS A 206 27.51 12.04 -10.37
CA LYS A 206 28.39 13.22 -10.31
C LYS A 206 28.17 14.24 -11.44
N ASP A 207 27.56 13.83 -12.56
CA ASP A 207 27.19 14.69 -13.69
C ASP A 207 25.75 15.24 -13.66
N GLN A 208 24.88 14.82 -12.73
CA GLN A 208 23.47 15.24 -12.68
C GLN A 208 23.13 15.98 -11.39
N ASN A 209 22.84 17.28 -11.53
CA ASN A 209 22.44 18.15 -10.44
C ASN A 209 21.26 17.61 -9.62
N SER A 210 21.53 17.36 -8.34
CA SER A 210 20.60 17.40 -7.20
C SER A 210 19.30 16.60 -7.32
N TYR A 211 19.33 15.34 -6.88
CA TYR A 211 18.12 14.73 -6.35
C TYR A 211 17.88 15.25 -4.94
N ARG A 212 16.73 15.91 -4.73
CA ARG A 212 16.24 16.24 -3.40
C ARG A 212 15.95 14.95 -2.65
N TYR A 213 16.56 14.79 -1.47
CA TYR A 213 16.21 13.77 -0.49
C TYR A 213 14.72 13.88 -0.15
N ASN A 214 13.89 13.10 -0.83
CA ASN A 214 12.51 12.86 -0.43
C ASN A 214 12.47 11.75 0.63
N TYR A 215 11.33 11.61 1.30
CA TYR A 215 10.95 10.63 2.34
C TYR A 215 11.29 9.13 2.05
N LYS A 216 11.93 8.78 0.93
CA LYS A 216 12.34 7.41 0.61
C LYS A 216 13.71 7.08 1.21
N PRO A 217 13.91 5.87 1.77
CA PRO A 217 15.22 5.38 2.21
C PRO A 217 16.29 5.52 1.13
N GLN A 218 17.52 5.85 1.54
CA GLN A 218 18.63 6.12 0.60
C GLN A 218 18.92 4.93 -0.31
N ILE A 219 18.95 3.71 0.22
CA ILE A 219 19.18 2.50 -0.57
C ILE A 219 18.14 2.31 -1.70
N ILE A 220 16.86 2.68 -1.48
CA ILE A 220 15.82 2.59 -2.51
C ILE A 220 16.08 3.59 -3.64
N GLN A 221 16.54 4.80 -3.29
CA GLN A 221 16.88 5.83 -4.29
C GLN A 221 18.10 5.40 -5.10
N SER A 222 19.15 4.90 -4.43
CA SER A 222 20.38 4.41 -5.05
C SER A 222 20.14 3.23 -5.98
N LEU A 223 19.32 2.24 -5.57
CA LEU A 223 18.92 1.13 -6.43
C LEU A 223 18.16 1.59 -7.67
N LYS A 224 17.29 2.59 -7.54
CA LYS A 224 16.58 3.15 -8.69
C LYS A 224 17.56 3.79 -9.70
N VAL A 225 18.58 4.48 -9.20
CA VAL A 225 19.64 5.07 -10.04
C VAL A 225 20.41 3.99 -10.77
N LEU A 226 20.83 2.93 -10.07
CA LEU A 226 21.56 1.81 -10.68
C LEU A 226 20.70 1.07 -11.72
N GLY A 227 19.39 0.92 -11.47
CA GLY A 227 18.44 0.35 -12.43
C GLY A 227 18.24 1.21 -13.67
N LEU A 228 18.07 2.52 -13.51
CA LEU A 228 17.98 3.47 -14.64
C LEU A 228 19.26 3.50 -15.48
N ASN A 229 20.40 3.22 -14.86
CA ASN A 229 21.71 3.17 -15.49
C ASN A 229 22.04 1.80 -16.09
N GLU A 230 21.08 0.86 -16.10
CA GLU A 230 21.24 -0.52 -16.60
C GLU A 230 22.44 -1.27 -15.97
N ILE A 231 22.77 -0.93 -14.72
CA ILE A 231 23.83 -1.61 -13.95
C ILE A 231 23.25 -2.82 -13.23
N VAL A 232 22.03 -2.66 -12.70
CA VAL A 232 21.28 -3.71 -12.00
C VAL A 232 19.98 -3.93 -12.76
N ASN A 233 19.70 -5.17 -13.14
CA ASN A 233 18.47 -5.49 -13.85
C ASN A 233 17.26 -5.58 -12.89
N GLY A 234 16.05 -5.68 -13.44
CA GLY A 234 14.82 -5.69 -12.65
C GLY A 234 14.67 -6.86 -11.67
N SER A 235 15.25 -8.03 -11.98
CA SER A 235 15.19 -9.21 -11.08
C SER A 235 16.08 -9.00 -9.85
N LEU A 236 17.35 -8.60 -10.06
CA LEU A 236 18.29 -8.34 -8.97
C LEU A 236 17.87 -7.12 -8.12
N LEU A 237 17.23 -6.11 -8.73
CA LEU A 237 16.67 -4.98 -8.00
C LEU A 237 15.57 -5.42 -7.02
N ASN A 238 14.67 -6.31 -7.46
CA ASN A 238 13.66 -6.90 -6.58
C ASN A 238 14.31 -7.73 -5.47
N GLU A 239 15.30 -8.56 -5.81
CA GLU A 239 15.99 -9.41 -4.83
C GLU A 239 16.68 -8.59 -3.73
N ILE A 240 17.40 -7.52 -4.08
CA ILE A 240 18.02 -6.63 -3.09
C ILE A 240 16.96 -5.92 -2.24
N ASN A 241 15.80 -5.58 -2.81
CA ASN A 241 14.69 -5.02 -2.05
C ASN A 241 14.07 -6.04 -1.06
N GLU A 242 13.95 -7.31 -1.44
CA GLU A 242 13.52 -8.37 -0.51
C GLU A 242 14.54 -8.57 0.62
N LEU A 243 15.84 -8.58 0.31
CA LEU A 243 16.91 -8.65 1.32
C LEU A 243 16.86 -7.47 2.30
N ARG A 244 16.52 -6.26 1.82
CA ARG A 244 16.29 -5.08 2.67
C ARG A 244 15.13 -5.31 3.63
N MET A 245 13.99 -5.76 3.11
CA MET A 245 12.81 -6.05 3.94
C MET A 245 13.10 -7.16 4.96
N TYR A 246 13.87 -8.17 4.57
CA TYR A 246 14.33 -9.26 5.45
C TYR A 246 15.19 -8.73 6.60
N ARG A 247 16.23 -7.96 6.29
CA ARG A 247 17.09 -7.30 7.30
C ARG A 247 16.26 -6.45 8.27
N ASN A 248 15.31 -5.67 7.78
CA ASN A 248 14.44 -4.83 8.62
C ASN A 248 13.57 -5.66 9.58
N GLY A 249 13.08 -6.83 9.14
CA GLY A 249 12.36 -7.76 9.99
C GLY A 249 13.22 -8.40 11.09
N LEU A 250 14.50 -8.65 10.79
CA LEU A 250 15.45 -9.24 11.74
C LEU A 250 15.90 -8.26 12.84
N VAL A 251 16.19 -7.00 12.50
CA VAL A 251 16.72 -6.00 13.46
C VAL A 251 15.72 -5.65 14.58
N HIS A 252 14.42 -5.77 14.33
CA HIS A 252 13.35 -5.54 15.33
C HIS A 252 12.78 -6.84 15.93
N GLY A 253 13.42 -7.99 15.64
CA GLY A 253 13.08 -9.28 16.21
C GLY A 253 14.05 -9.68 17.30
N VAL A 254 13.52 -10.00 18.49
CA VAL A 254 14.23 -10.79 19.48
C VAL A 254 14.14 -12.25 19.00
N ASP A 255 15.30 -12.86 18.73
CA ASP A 255 15.54 -14.23 18.27
C ASP A 255 15.31 -14.53 16.78
N PHE A 256 16.42 -14.65 16.04
CA PHE A 256 16.44 -15.20 14.68
C PHE A 256 17.74 -15.96 14.37
N ASP A 257 17.57 -17.12 13.73
CA ASP A 257 18.61 -17.84 12.98
C ASP A 257 18.51 -17.44 11.50
N VAL A 258 19.61 -16.95 10.91
CA VAL A 258 19.71 -16.70 9.47
C VAL A 258 20.08 -18.01 8.80
N THR A 259 19.52 -18.36 7.63
CA THR A 259 19.99 -19.56 6.91
C THR A 259 21.30 -19.28 6.18
N GLN A 260 22.20 -20.27 6.14
CA GLN A 260 23.47 -20.12 5.42
C GLN A 260 23.27 -19.73 3.94
N ASP A 261 22.22 -20.25 3.30
CA ASP A 261 21.87 -19.91 1.91
C ASP A 261 21.68 -18.40 1.69
N VAL A 262 21.15 -17.68 2.69
CA VAL A 262 20.95 -16.22 2.61
C VAL A 262 22.27 -15.47 2.83
N CYS A 263 23.15 -15.99 3.70
CA CYS A 263 24.49 -15.45 3.91
C CYS A 263 25.38 -15.60 2.67
N ASP A 264 25.34 -16.76 2.03
CA ASP A 264 26.10 -17.01 0.80
C ASP A 264 25.58 -16.12 -0.33
N ARG A 265 24.26 -16.02 -0.45
CA ARG A 265 23.63 -15.22 -1.50
C ARG A 265 23.92 -13.72 -1.40
N ILE A 266 23.87 -13.16 -0.20
CA ILE A 266 24.17 -11.73 -0.02
C ILE A 266 25.65 -11.44 -0.32
N SER A 267 26.54 -12.39 -0.02
CA SER A 267 27.96 -12.31 -0.31
C SER A 267 28.23 -12.36 -1.82
N GLU A 268 27.57 -13.25 -2.56
CA GLU A 268 27.66 -13.30 -4.04
C GLU A 268 27.25 -11.97 -4.69
N ILE A 269 26.15 -11.37 -4.23
CA ILE A 269 25.65 -10.09 -4.74
C ILE A 269 26.62 -8.96 -4.39
N TYR A 270 27.12 -8.94 -3.15
CA TYR A 270 28.10 -7.98 -2.67
C TYR A 270 29.39 -8.02 -3.50
N ASP A 271 29.97 -9.20 -3.71
CA ASP A 271 31.23 -9.35 -4.43
C ASP A 271 31.09 -8.91 -5.89
N ALA A 272 29.98 -9.26 -6.55
CA ALA A 272 29.75 -8.89 -7.93
C ALA A 272 29.53 -7.38 -8.11
N LEU A 273 28.77 -6.74 -7.21
CA LEU A 273 28.55 -5.29 -7.26
C LEU A 273 29.82 -4.51 -6.90
N THR A 274 30.60 -4.99 -5.94
CA THR A 274 31.89 -4.40 -5.58
C THR A 274 32.86 -4.48 -6.76
N HIS A 275 32.98 -5.66 -7.39
CA HIS A 275 33.81 -5.82 -8.58
C HIS A 275 33.36 -4.90 -9.73
N ALA A 276 32.05 -4.79 -9.97
CA ALA A 276 31.53 -3.86 -10.98
C ALA A 276 31.85 -2.40 -10.65
N PHE A 277 31.75 -2.02 -9.38
CA PHE A 277 32.07 -0.66 -8.93
C PHE A 277 33.55 -0.32 -9.09
N ASP A 278 34.45 -1.24 -8.73
CA ASP A 278 35.89 -1.05 -8.88
C ASP A 278 36.29 -0.93 -10.36
N VAL A 279 35.71 -1.77 -11.23
CA VAL A 279 35.93 -1.68 -12.68
C VAL A 279 35.41 -0.37 -13.24
N PHE A 280 34.23 0.08 -12.79
CA PHE A 280 33.67 1.38 -13.18
C PHE A 280 34.61 2.54 -12.84
N LYS A 281 35.18 2.54 -11.62
CA LYS A 281 36.12 3.58 -11.17
C LYS A 281 37.44 3.57 -11.94
N ASN A 282 37.98 2.40 -12.22
CA ASN A 282 39.33 2.26 -12.79
C ASN A 282 39.35 2.37 -14.33
N TYR A 283 38.34 1.84 -15.01
CA TYR A 283 38.33 1.69 -16.47
C TYR A 283 37.20 2.44 -17.16
N GLY A 284 36.19 2.90 -16.41
CA GLY A 284 35.03 3.61 -16.95
C GLY A 284 34.07 2.72 -17.76
N ARG A 285 32.94 3.33 -18.14
CA ARG A 285 31.77 2.67 -18.73
C ARG A 285 31.97 2.06 -20.14
N ASN A 286 33.05 2.43 -20.81
CA ASN A 286 33.31 2.03 -22.21
C ASN A 286 34.38 0.93 -22.33
N SER A 287 34.79 0.32 -21.22
CA SER A 287 35.82 -0.71 -21.19
C SER A 287 35.26 -2.11 -21.46
N GLU A 288 36.08 -3.02 -22.00
CA GLU A 288 35.69 -4.42 -22.18
C GLU A 288 35.52 -5.11 -20.81
N GLU A 289 36.34 -4.70 -19.84
CA GLU A 289 36.29 -5.10 -18.44
C GLU A 289 34.94 -4.74 -17.80
N TRP A 290 34.40 -3.56 -18.10
CA TRP A 290 33.07 -3.13 -17.64
C TRP A 290 31.97 -4.02 -18.21
N THR A 291 32.04 -4.33 -19.51
CA THR A 291 31.05 -5.19 -20.17
C THR A 291 31.05 -6.60 -19.56
N ALA A 292 32.23 -7.14 -19.23
CA ALA A 292 32.35 -8.42 -18.55
C ALA A 292 31.80 -8.37 -17.10
N ALA A 293 32.08 -7.29 -16.37
CA ALA A 293 31.60 -7.10 -15.00
C ALA A 293 30.07 -6.98 -14.92
N ILE A 294 29.44 -6.19 -15.80
CA ILE A 294 27.97 -6.06 -15.86
C ILE A 294 27.31 -7.37 -16.26
N LYS A 295 27.89 -8.12 -17.20
CA LYS A 295 27.38 -9.44 -17.57
C LYS A 295 27.37 -10.40 -16.37
N LYS A 296 28.39 -10.33 -15.50
CA LYS A 296 28.43 -11.10 -14.24
C LYS A 296 27.31 -10.70 -13.28
N VAL A 297 27.05 -9.39 -13.12
CA VAL A 297 25.94 -8.88 -12.30
C VAL A 297 24.59 -9.33 -12.86
N TYR A 298 24.41 -9.29 -14.18
CA TYR A 298 23.18 -9.71 -14.83
C TYR A 298 22.93 -11.21 -14.72
N ASN A 299 23.98 -12.04 -14.77
CA ASN A 299 23.87 -13.49 -14.61
C ASN A 299 23.48 -13.93 -13.20
N LEU A 300 23.53 -13.04 -12.20
CA LEU A 300 23.03 -13.36 -10.85
C LEU A 300 21.51 -13.43 -10.79
N SER A 301 20.82 -12.85 -11.77
CA SER A 301 19.36 -12.78 -11.83
C SER A 301 18.75 -14.17 -11.93
N ARG A 302 17.96 -14.55 -10.92
CA ARG A 302 17.05 -15.69 -11.02
C ARG A 302 15.78 -15.33 -11.78
#